data_AF-A0A3S0E934-F1
#
_entry.id   AF-A0A3S0E934-F1
#
_cell.length_a   1.000
_cell.length_b   1.000
_cell.length_c   1.000
_cell.angle_alpha   90.00
_cell.angle_beta   90.00
_cell.angle_gamma   90.00
#
_symmetry.space_group_name_H-M   'P 1'
#
loop_
_entity.id
_entity.type
_entity.pdbx_description
1 polymer ?
#
loop_
_entity_poly.entity_id
_entity_poly.type
_entity_poly.pdbx_seq_one_letter_code
_entity_poly.pdbx_strand_id
1 'polypeptide(L)'
;MKKTDPRPCEIRISLERSRGELLRAFVREAALLEGAPPSVASLLAEDALCAFTALCALASGHDIADIDVSSSRRDLRCRIRLKGHARFSSIAGALGDLARRDAGLSVRERGVDGFEASFHRGLEAESEAPVSFDPATAPPPAEAPPAGDVSIDLPRREDAAAIARCFLAIYGHNYVHTEVFSPQRYWSRVESGALLPVVARDETGEVIGHVALERENGAVIAERGEAVVLDSYRGRHLLERMTERLSQEARKLGLTGVYALPVTLHTFSQRNDERAGMPVCAILLGKAPEAAHPKGAPSPTAGQRQSYLLTFRFLAEPPKRAFHAPQAYREIMLGIYESLGVAASPCPPGSPRAGASKTRISIDQRGYGKIEFEEVGLDAGVELAQALQDVCSLGARATQLLARVADPGLPHIVEKARGLGFFFCGVGPAVLDGEDVLMLQYLRDPLDVGKLQLFTDQARRLAAFIADDRASRAP
;
A
#
# COMPACT_ATOMS: atom_id res chain seq x y z
N MET A 1 -14.10 -18.69 27.32
CA MET A 1 -13.06 -17.83 27.94
C MET A 1 -12.93 -16.57 27.10
N LYS A 2 -13.26 -15.40 27.67
CA LYS A 2 -12.99 -14.10 27.01
C LYS A 2 -11.48 -14.01 26.78
N LYS A 3 -11.05 -13.88 25.51
CA LYS A 3 -9.66 -13.48 25.19
C LYS A 3 -9.48 -12.06 25.74
N THR A 4 -8.77 -11.93 26.84
CA THR A 4 -8.20 -10.65 27.27
C THR A 4 -7.24 -10.17 26.19
N ASP A 5 -7.50 -9.00 25.61
CA ASP A 5 -6.50 -8.29 24.82
C ASP A 5 -5.21 -8.13 25.65
N PRO A 6 -4.01 -8.30 25.05
CA PRO A 6 -2.77 -7.99 25.74
C PRO A 6 -2.81 -6.52 26.17
N ARG A 7 -2.60 -6.27 27.47
CA ARG A 7 -2.50 -4.90 27.99
C ARG A 7 -1.15 -4.33 27.54
N PRO A 8 -1.11 -3.11 26.98
CA PRO A 8 0.15 -2.48 26.61
C PRO A 8 1.06 -2.34 27.84
N CYS A 9 2.37 -2.43 27.62
CA CYS A 9 3.34 -2.12 28.66
C CYS A 9 3.36 -0.61 28.87
N GLU A 10 3.11 -0.15 30.09
CA GLU A 10 3.01 1.28 30.42
C GLU A 10 3.96 1.67 31.56
N ILE A 11 4.56 2.85 31.45
CA ILE A 11 5.32 3.50 32.52
C ILE A 11 4.99 4.99 32.59
N ARG A 12 4.94 5.52 33.81
CA ARG A 12 4.81 6.95 34.09
C ARG A 12 6.12 7.47 34.67
N ILE A 13 6.71 8.50 34.06
CA ILE A 13 8.04 8.99 34.42
C ILE A 13 8.12 10.53 34.38
N SER A 14 8.92 11.15 35.24
CA SER A 14 9.18 12.60 35.18
C SER A 14 10.09 12.92 33.98
N LEU A 15 9.84 14.05 33.31
CA LEU A 15 10.68 14.57 32.22
C LEU A 15 12.01 15.13 32.75
N GLU A 16 12.88 14.26 33.25
CA GLU A 16 14.24 14.59 33.68
C GLU A 16 15.26 13.85 32.80
N ARG A 17 16.32 14.53 32.35
CA ARG A 17 17.37 13.89 31.52
C ARG A 17 18.00 12.66 32.20
N SER A 18 18.12 12.67 33.52
CA SER A 18 18.63 11.54 34.33
C SER A 18 17.77 10.28 34.20
N ARG A 19 16.53 10.40 33.74
CA ARG A 19 15.56 9.30 33.57
C ARG A 19 15.58 8.71 32.15
N GLY A 20 16.36 9.28 31.23
CA GLY A 20 16.42 8.83 29.84
C GLY A 20 16.81 7.36 29.68
N GLU A 21 17.83 6.89 30.40
CA GLU A 21 18.25 5.48 30.33
C GLU A 21 17.20 4.52 30.88
N LEU A 22 16.43 4.94 31.89
CA LEU A 22 15.32 4.15 32.42
C LEU A 22 14.20 4.03 31.37
N LEU A 23 13.87 5.12 30.69
CA LEU A 23 12.92 5.09 29.57
C LEU A 23 13.42 4.17 28.45
N ARG A 24 14.67 4.33 28.03
CA ARG A 24 15.26 3.54 26.94
C ARG A 24 15.23 2.05 27.25
N ALA A 25 15.63 1.66 28.46
CA ALA A 25 15.58 0.28 28.92
C ALA A 25 14.14 -0.24 28.96
N PHE A 26 13.19 0.54 29.49
CA PHE A 26 11.78 0.17 29.51
C PHE A 26 11.23 -0.06 28.11
N VAL A 27 11.43 0.87 27.17
CA VAL A 27 10.91 0.77 25.81
C VAL A 27 11.48 -0.44 25.08
N ARG A 28 12.78 -0.72 25.27
CA ARG A 28 13.44 -1.90 24.69
C ARG A 28 12.85 -3.19 25.24
N GLU A 29 12.76 -3.35 26.55
CA GLU A 29 12.27 -4.59 27.16
C GLU A 29 10.77 -4.79 26.91
N ALA A 30 9.98 -3.72 26.91
CA ALA A 30 8.58 -3.75 26.52
C ALA A 30 8.43 -4.15 25.04
N ALA A 31 9.26 -3.62 24.14
CA ALA A 31 9.26 -4.01 22.74
C ALA A 31 9.61 -5.50 22.53
N LEU A 32 10.60 -6.01 23.26
CA LEU A 32 10.96 -7.43 23.23
C LEU A 32 9.81 -8.32 23.74
N LEU A 33 9.14 -7.89 24.82
CA LEU A 33 7.97 -8.60 25.35
C LEU A 33 6.80 -8.64 24.34
N GLU A 34 6.64 -7.56 23.58
CA GLU A 34 5.66 -7.42 22.50
C GLU A 34 6.10 -8.16 21.20
N GLY A 35 7.19 -8.94 21.24
CA GLY A 35 7.61 -9.82 20.14
C GLY A 35 8.51 -9.17 19.09
N ALA A 36 9.08 -8.00 19.37
CA ALA A 36 9.97 -7.31 18.43
C ALA A 36 11.35 -7.97 18.30
N PRO A 37 11.95 -7.99 17.09
CA PRO A 37 13.35 -8.36 16.94
C PRO A 37 14.26 -7.45 17.81
N PRO A 38 15.37 -7.96 18.38
CA PRO A 38 16.25 -7.15 19.24
C PRO A 38 16.81 -5.89 18.57
N SER A 39 17.00 -5.91 17.25
CA SER A 39 17.40 -4.74 16.47
C SER A 39 16.30 -3.68 16.46
N VAL A 40 15.05 -4.06 16.16
CA VAL A 40 13.88 -3.15 16.15
C VAL A 40 13.60 -2.60 17.55
N ALA A 41 13.65 -3.45 18.58
CA ALA A 41 13.47 -3.03 19.96
C ALA A 41 14.54 -2.01 20.39
N SER A 42 15.79 -2.21 19.98
CA SER A 42 16.87 -1.25 20.26
C SER A 42 16.67 0.06 19.49
N LEU A 43 16.27 0.00 18.22
CA LEU A 43 15.99 1.20 17.41
C LEU A 43 14.84 2.04 17.97
N LEU A 44 13.72 1.40 18.34
CA LEU A 44 12.59 2.09 18.95
C LEU A 44 12.97 2.74 20.29
N ALA A 45 13.79 2.06 21.09
CA ALA A 45 14.28 2.59 22.35
C ALA A 45 15.18 3.82 22.16
N GLU A 46 16.06 3.81 21.15
CA GLU A 46 16.89 4.98 20.83
C GLU A 46 16.05 6.16 20.31
N ASP A 47 15.05 5.90 19.47
CA ASP A 47 14.16 6.98 18.99
C ASP A 47 13.36 7.59 20.15
N ALA A 48 12.83 6.75 21.05
CA ALA A 48 12.13 7.20 22.24
C ALA A 48 13.04 8.00 23.18
N LEU A 49 14.31 7.60 23.33
CA LEU A 49 15.30 8.35 24.11
C LEU A 49 15.59 9.72 23.49
N CYS A 50 15.81 9.79 22.17
CA CYS A 50 16.03 11.04 21.46
C CYS A 50 14.85 12.00 21.65
N ALA A 51 13.63 11.49 21.48
CA ALA A 51 12.41 12.26 21.66
C ALA A 51 12.25 12.75 23.10
N PHE A 52 12.46 11.88 24.07
CA PHE A 52 12.38 12.22 25.49
C PHE A 52 13.42 13.28 25.88
N THR A 53 14.65 13.17 25.37
CA THR A 53 15.71 14.15 25.61
C THR A 53 15.34 15.53 25.05
N ALA A 54 14.73 15.55 23.87
CA ALA A 54 14.22 16.75 23.24
C ALA A 54 13.07 17.38 24.08
N LEU A 55 12.15 16.56 24.58
CA LEU A 55 11.05 16.99 25.45
C LEU A 55 11.54 17.52 26.81
N CYS A 56 12.56 16.88 27.41
CA CYS A 56 13.19 17.36 28.64
C CYS A 56 13.80 18.77 28.49
N ALA A 57 14.21 19.18 27.30
CA ALA A 57 14.74 20.53 27.06
C ALA A 57 13.67 21.62 27.18
N LEU A 58 12.38 21.26 27.10
CA LEU A 58 11.23 22.16 27.18
C LEU A 58 10.41 21.97 28.48
N ALA A 59 10.78 21.00 29.31
CA ALA A 59 10.08 20.69 30.55
C ALA A 59 10.38 21.71 31.65
N SER A 60 9.36 21.99 32.46
CA SER A 60 9.38 22.83 33.64
C SER A 60 9.82 22.10 34.93
N GLY A 61 10.29 20.85 34.82
CA GLY A 61 10.77 20.04 35.94
C GLY A 61 9.68 19.30 36.73
N HIS A 62 8.41 19.63 36.54
CA HIS A 62 7.25 18.92 37.14
C HIS A 62 6.41 18.15 36.11
N ASP A 63 6.82 18.17 34.84
CA ASP A 63 6.09 17.52 33.76
C ASP A 63 6.29 16.00 33.82
N ILE A 64 5.20 15.25 33.66
CA ILE A 64 5.16 13.79 33.72
C ILE A 64 4.75 13.27 32.34
N ALA A 65 5.52 12.31 31.83
CA ALA A 65 5.24 11.58 30.61
C ALA A 65 4.60 10.23 30.92
N ASP A 66 3.51 9.92 30.22
CA ASP A 66 2.96 8.56 30.13
C ASP A 66 3.51 7.91 28.86
N ILE A 67 4.25 6.81 29.02
CA ILE A 67 4.83 6.05 27.91
C ILE A 67 4.13 4.71 27.80
N ASP A 68 3.66 4.37 26.61
CA ASP A 68 3.12 3.06 26.30
C ASP A 68 3.82 2.43 25.09
N VAL A 69 4.14 1.15 25.21
CA VAL A 69 4.59 0.32 24.11
C VAL A 69 3.53 -0.72 23.82
N SER A 70 3.13 -0.79 22.56
CA SER A 70 2.11 -1.71 22.09
C SER A 70 2.50 -2.26 20.74
N SER A 71 2.31 -3.55 20.52
CA SER A 71 2.38 -4.15 19.19
C SER A 71 1.00 -4.27 18.54
N SER A 72 1.01 -4.22 17.21
CA SER A 72 -0.02 -4.74 16.33
C SER A 72 0.61 -5.81 15.44
N ARG A 73 -0.18 -6.49 14.60
CA ARG A 73 0.32 -7.59 13.74
C ARG A 73 1.48 -7.22 12.80
N ARG A 74 1.69 -5.93 12.52
CA ARG A 74 2.73 -5.45 11.58
C ARG A 74 3.62 -4.36 12.17
N ASP A 75 3.11 -3.61 13.14
CA ASP A 75 3.80 -2.44 13.67
C ASP A 75 3.98 -2.53 15.19
N LEU A 76 5.17 -2.17 15.62
CA LEU A 76 5.50 -1.85 16.99
C LEU A 76 5.38 -0.35 17.20
N ARG A 77 4.69 0.07 18.26
CA ARG A 77 4.45 1.47 18.56
C ARG A 77 4.92 1.83 19.96
N CYS A 78 5.68 2.91 20.07
CA CYS A 78 5.95 3.61 21.34
C CYS A 78 5.26 4.97 21.32
N ARG A 79 4.42 5.26 22.30
CA ARG A 79 3.75 6.55 22.47
C ARG A 79 4.27 7.26 23.71
N ILE A 80 4.52 8.55 23.60
CA ILE A 80 4.87 9.47 24.69
C ILE A 80 3.78 10.52 24.79
N ARG A 81 3.07 10.57 25.92
CA ARG A 81 2.00 11.54 26.18
C ARG A 81 2.39 12.49 27.31
N LEU A 82 2.10 13.77 27.10
CA LEU A 82 2.38 14.87 28.04
C LEU A 82 1.18 15.77 28.18
N LYS A 83 1.00 16.40 29.34
CA LYS A 83 -0.01 17.44 29.55
C LYS A 83 0.51 18.82 29.13
N GLY A 84 -0.31 19.60 28.42
CA GLY A 84 -0.03 21.00 28.07
C GLY A 84 0.65 21.22 26.70
N HIS A 85 -0.15 21.55 25.69
CA HIS A 85 0.23 21.58 24.27
C HIS A 85 1.17 22.73 23.83
N ALA A 86 0.91 23.98 24.24
CA ALA A 86 1.49 25.17 23.62
C ALA A 86 3.04 25.27 23.68
N ARG A 87 3.67 24.56 24.63
CA ARG A 87 5.14 24.55 24.76
C ARG A 87 5.83 23.49 23.90
N PHE A 88 5.18 22.34 23.68
CA PHE A 88 5.78 21.19 23.02
C PHE A 88 5.44 21.12 21.52
N SER A 89 4.48 21.91 21.03
CA SER A 89 4.14 21.98 19.60
C SER A 89 5.31 22.48 18.73
N SER A 90 6.16 23.35 19.27
CA SER A 90 7.35 23.90 18.59
C SER A 90 8.41 22.85 18.26
N ILE A 91 8.40 21.69 18.95
CA ILE A 91 9.39 20.63 18.76
C ILE A 91 8.94 19.57 17.75
N ALA A 92 7.70 19.63 17.26
CA ALA A 92 7.16 18.65 16.30
C ALA A 92 8.01 18.57 15.02
N GLY A 93 8.50 19.71 14.51
CA GLY A 93 9.43 19.75 13.37
C GLY A 93 10.79 19.13 13.69
N ALA A 94 11.38 19.47 14.85
CA ALA A 94 12.67 18.93 15.28
C ALA A 94 12.63 17.43 15.58
N LEU A 95 11.50 16.90 16.06
CA LEU A 95 11.28 15.46 16.22
C LEU A 95 11.23 14.74 14.87
N GLY A 96 10.75 15.41 13.82
CA GLY A 96 10.78 14.90 12.44
C GLY A 96 12.20 14.74 11.90
N ASP A 97 13.09 15.68 12.20
CA ASP A 97 14.51 15.62 11.81
C ASP A 97 15.30 14.57 12.62
N LEU A 98 14.83 14.26 13.84
CA LEU A 98 15.39 13.22 14.72
C LEU A 98 14.90 11.81 14.38
N ALA A 99 13.75 11.68 13.71
CA ALA A 99 13.20 10.40 13.31
C ALA A 99 14.03 9.81 12.15
N ARG A 100 14.53 8.58 12.32
CA ARG A 100 15.25 7.88 11.25
C ARG A 100 14.30 7.64 10.07
N ARG A 101 14.85 7.56 8.84
CA ARG A 101 14.06 7.39 7.59
C ARG A 101 13.17 6.13 7.55
N ASP A 102 13.47 5.16 8.39
CA ASP A 102 12.77 3.88 8.57
C ASP A 102 11.83 3.88 9.80
N ALA A 103 11.61 5.03 10.44
CA ALA A 103 10.70 5.23 11.57
C ALA A 103 9.48 6.05 11.14
N GLY A 104 8.28 5.57 11.41
CA GLY A 104 7.08 6.39 11.34
C GLY A 104 7.00 7.27 12.59
N LEU A 105 6.90 8.59 12.44
CA LEU A 105 6.58 9.50 13.55
C LEU A 105 5.19 10.10 13.30
N SER A 106 4.29 9.96 14.26
CA SER A 106 3.04 10.72 14.28
C SER A 106 2.97 11.60 15.52
N VAL A 107 2.83 12.90 15.32
CA VAL A 107 2.57 13.86 16.39
C VAL A 107 1.09 14.24 16.32
N ARG A 108 0.38 14.14 17.44
CA ARG A 108 -1.05 14.47 17.54
C ARG A 108 -1.29 15.51 18.62
N GLU A 109 -2.10 16.50 18.28
CA GLU A 109 -2.70 17.41 19.24
C GLU A 109 -3.92 16.74 19.89
N ARG A 110 -3.99 16.75 21.23
CA ARG A 110 -5.19 16.37 21.99
C ARG A 110 -5.77 17.59 22.73
N GLY A 111 -5.78 18.75 22.09
CA GLY A 111 -6.30 20.00 22.67
C GLY A 111 -5.73 20.31 24.06
N VAL A 112 -6.61 20.60 25.03
CA VAL A 112 -6.24 20.84 26.44
C VAL A 112 -5.69 19.60 27.16
N ASP A 113 -5.91 18.40 26.62
CA ASP A 113 -5.56 17.13 27.26
C ASP A 113 -4.12 16.68 27.02
N GLY A 114 -3.42 17.27 26.05
CA GLY A 114 -1.98 17.06 25.92
C GLY A 114 -1.37 16.99 24.52
N PHE A 115 -0.07 16.73 24.53
CA PHE A 115 0.79 16.46 23.38
C PHE A 115 1.09 14.95 23.31
N GLU A 116 0.91 14.33 22.14
CA GLU A 116 1.20 12.91 21.90
C GLU A 116 2.21 12.77 20.75
N ALA A 117 3.35 12.16 21.02
CA ALA A 117 4.30 11.71 19.99
C ALA A 117 4.30 10.18 19.94
N SER A 118 4.12 9.61 18.75
CA SER A 118 4.13 8.16 18.54
C SER A 118 5.17 7.77 17.51
N PHE A 119 6.05 6.86 17.89
CA PHE A 119 7.03 6.21 17.02
C PHE A 119 6.48 4.85 16.60
N HIS A 120 6.49 4.59 15.31
CA HIS A 120 6.02 3.36 14.68
C HIS A 120 7.19 2.72 13.95
N ARG A 121 7.43 1.45 14.22
CA ARG A 121 8.43 0.65 13.53
C ARG A 121 7.75 -0.57 12.95
N GLY A 122 7.97 -0.81 11.67
CA GLY A 122 7.65 -2.12 11.10
C GLY A 122 8.47 -3.17 11.83
N LEU A 123 7.85 -4.30 12.18
CA LEU A 123 8.54 -5.42 12.82
C LEU A 123 9.50 -6.16 11.87
N GLU A 124 9.54 -5.75 10.62
CA GLU A 124 10.49 -6.21 9.61
C GLU A 124 11.67 -5.23 9.55
N ALA A 125 12.74 -5.54 10.30
CA ALA A 125 14.02 -4.84 10.13
C ALA A 125 14.63 -5.16 8.77
N GLU A 126 14.88 -4.13 7.96
CA GLU A 126 15.99 -4.13 7.01
C GLU A 126 17.30 -3.89 7.77
N SER A 127 18.33 -4.70 7.51
CA SER A 127 19.72 -4.27 7.37
C SER A 127 20.63 -5.49 7.10
N GLU A 128 21.25 -5.54 5.93
CA GLU A 128 22.68 -5.22 5.78
C GLU A 128 23.05 -5.07 4.28
N ALA A 129 24.00 -4.17 4.01
CA ALA A 129 24.43 -3.81 2.66
C ALA A 129 25.05 -5.01 1.92
N PRO A 130 24.78 -5.22 0.61
CA PRO A 130 25.51 -6.21 -0.15
C PRO A 130 26.83 -5.63 -0.67
N VAL A 131 27.87 -6.40 -0.40
CA VAL A 131 29.19 -6.35 -1.06
C VAL A 131 28.99 -6.38 -2.59
N SER A 132 29.77 -5.57 -3.30
CA SER A 132 29.76 -5.51 -4.76
C SER A 132 30.09 -6.88 -5.36
N PHE A 133 29.19 -7.40 -6.21
CA PHE A 133 29.46 -8.57 -7.03
C PHE A 133 29.67 -8.15 -8.48
N ASP A 134 30.76 -8.62 -9.07
CA ASP A 134 31.20 -8.31 -10.42
C ASP A 134 30.31 -9.05 -11.46
N PRO A 135 29.68 -8.38 -12.44
CA PRO A 135 28.74 -9.00 -13.38
C PRO A 135 29.36 -10.05 -14.34
N ALA A 136 30.67 -10.28 -14.28
CA ALA A 136 31.41 -11.09 -15.25
C ALA A 136 31.32 -12.62 -15.03
N THR A 137 30.59 -13.12 -14.02
CA THR A 137 30.53 -14.57 -13.70
C THR A 137 29.13 -15.19 -13.78
N ALA A 138 28.20 -14.63 -14.56
CA ALA A 138 26.94 -15.31 -14.83
C ALA A 138 27.17 -16.52 -15.77
N PRO A 139 26.75 -17.76 -15.40
CA PRO A 139 26.84 -18.90 -16.29
C PRO A 139 25.90 -18.72 -17.50
N PRO A 140 26.24 -19.29 -18.67
CA PRO A 140 25.44 -19.15 -19.89
C PRO A 140 24.03 -19.74 -19.71
N PRO A 141 23.03 -19.26 -20.49
CA PRO A 141 21.66 -19.74 -20.39
C PRO A 141 21.60 -21.24 -20.67
N ALA A 142 21.05 -21.99 -19.72
CA ALA A 142 20.80 -23.41 -19.86
C ALA A 142 19.79 -23.68 -21.00
N GLU A 143 20.04 -24.74 -21.75
CA GLU A 143 19.19 -25.23 -22.83
C GLU A 143 17.76 -25.47 -22.31
N ALA A 144 16.75 -25.13 -23.11
CA ALA A 144 15.36 -25.28 -22.72
C ALA A 144 15.04 -26.76 -22.44
N PRO A 145 14.55 -27.13 -21.24
CA PRO A 145 14.22 -28.50 -20.93
C PRO A 145 13.09 -28.97 -21.86
N PRO A 146 13.02 -30.28 -22.17
CA PRO A 146 12.01 -30.84 -23.06
C PRO A 146 10.57 -30.49 -22.62
N ALA A 147 9.62 -30.69 -23.52
CA ALA A 147 8.19 -30.50 -23.25
C ALA A 147 7.65 -31.62 -22.33
N GLY A 148 8.15 -31.68 -21.09
CA GLY A 148 7.62 -32.54 -20.04
C GLY A 148 6.29 -32.00 -19.50
N ASP A 149 5.51 -32.89 -18.87
CA ASP A 149 4.24 -32.53 -18.26
C ASP A 149 4.44 -31.53 -17.12
N VAL A 150 3.57 -30.51 -17.06
CA VAL A 150 3.59 -29.48 -16.02
C VAL A 150 2.32 -29.54 -15.19
N SER A 151 2.47 -29.73 -13.88
CA SER A 151 1.37 -29.69 -12.91
C SER A 151 1.25 -28.30 -12.27
N ILE A 152 0.02 -27.95 -11.86
CA ILE A 152 -0.28 -26.67 -11.21
C ILE A 152 -1.14 -26.94 -9.98
N ASP A 153 -0.62 -26.57 -8.82
CA ASP A 153 -1.21 -26.88 -7.53
C ASP A 153 -0.88 -25.83 -6.45
N LEU A 154 -1.47 -26.02 -5.28
CA LEU A 154 -1.14 -25.24 -4.09
C LEU A 154 0.20 -25.75 -3.54
N PRO A 155 1.14 -24.87 -3.17
CA PRO A 155 2.39 -25.31 -2.57
C PRO A 155 2.16 -25.89 -1.17
N ARG A 156 3.18 -26.58 -0.68
CA ARG A 156 3.37 -27.05 0.69
C ARG A 156 4.52 -26.29 1.35
N ARG A 157 4.68 -26.45 2.66
CA ARG A 157 5.67 -25.70 3.43
C ARG A 157 7.09 -25.94 2.93
N GLU A 158 7.34 -27.16 2.50
CA GLU A 158 8.60 -27.61 1.93
C GLU A 158 8.99 -26.85 0.65
N ASP A 159 8.02 -26.30 -0.09
CA ASP A 159 8.25 -25.62 -1.36
C ASP A 159 8.76 -24.19 -1.23
N ALA A 160 8.70 -23.61 -0.03
CA ALA A 160 9.04 -22.21 0.19
C ALA A 160 10.48 -21.89 -0.27
N ALA A 161 11.42 -22.82 -0.11
CA ALA A 161 12.78 -22.66 -0.61
C ALA A 161 12.86 -22.69 -2.15
N ALA A 162 12.05 -23.52 -2.82
CA ALA A 162 12.01 -23.61 -4.28
C ALA A 162 11.35 -22.37 -4.91
N ILE A 163 10.31 -21.84 -4.26
CA ILE A 163 9.70 -20.55 -4.62
C ILE A 163 10.75 -19.44 -4.54
N ALA A 164 11.49 -19.34 -3.42
CA ALA A 164 12.55 -18.35 -3.26
C ALA A 164 13.62 -18.43 -4.37
N ARG A 165 14.01 -19.65 -4.79
CA ARG A 165 14.95 -19.85 -5.91
C ARG A 165 14.40 -19.31 -7.23
N CYS A 166 13.11 -19.48 -7.52
CA CYS A 166 12.50 -18.91 -8.73
C CYS A 166 12.60 -17.37 -8.76
N PHE A 167 12.28 -16.71 -7.64
CA PHE A 167 12.39 -15.26 -7.54
C PHE A 167 13.83 -14.78 -7.64
N LEU A 168 14.75 -15.50 -6.99
CA LEU A 168 16.17 -15.16 -7.05
C LEU A 168 16.71 -15.28 -8.48
N ALA A 169 16.33 -16.32 -9.21
CA ALA A 169 16.77 -16.56 -10.58
C ALA A 169 16.31 -15.46 -11.56
N ILE A 170 15.12 -14.88 -11.34
CA ILE A 170 14.50 -13.94 -12.30
C ILE A 170 14.67 -12.47 -11.89
N TYR A 171 14.56 -12.17 -10.60
CA TYR A 171 14.56 -10.80 -10.08
C TYR A 171 15.82 -10.47 -9.26
N GLY A 172 16.61 -11.47 -8.89
CA GLY A 172 17.79 -11.30 -8.04
C GLY A 172 17.43 -10.88 -6.61
N HIS A 173 18.44 -10.45 -5.86
CA HIS A 173 18.31 -10.07 -4.44
C HIS A 173 17.52 -8.78 -4.20
N ASN A 174 17.19 -8.02 -5.25
CA ASN A 174 16.56 -6.70 -5.15
C ASN A 174 15.06 -6.74 -5.46
N TYR A 175 14.44 -7.92 -5.35
CA TYR A 175 13.00 -8.05 -5.51
C TYR A 175 12.26 -7.37 -4.34
N VAL A 176 11.18 -6.67 -4.67
CA VAL A 176 10.50 -5.74 -3.75
C VAL A 176 9.76 -6.41 -2.58
N HIS A 177 9.37 -7.68 -2.73
CA HIS A 177 8.75 -8.46 -1.65
C HIS A 177 9.80 -9.39 -1.05
N THR A 178 10.59 -8.88 -0.11
CA THR A 178 11.75 -9.60 0.47
C THR A 178 11.32 -10.82 1.27
N GLU A 179 10.06 -10.87 1.72
CA GLU A 179 9.49 -11.97 2.50
C GLU A 179 9.52 -13.29 1.73
N VAL A 180 9.50 -13.26 0.39
CA VAL A 180 9.59 -14.46 -0.46
C VAL A 180 10.91 -15.21 -0.28
N PHE A 181 11.98 -14.51 0.15
CA PHE A 181 13.29 -15.11 0.40
C PHE A 181 13.44 -15.67 1.82
N SER A 182 12.44 -15.50 2.68
CA SER A 182 12.39 -16.09 4.01
C SER A 182 11.32 -17.17 4.06
N PRO A 183 11.68 -18.46 3.93
CA PRO A 183 10.72 -19.56 3.94
C PRO A 183 9.75 -19.52 5.12
N GLN A 184 10.23 -19.14 6.31
CA GLN A 184 9.41 -19.03 7.51
C GLN A 184 8.40 -17.87 7.43
N ARG A 185 8.84 -16.67 7.01
CA ARG A 185 7.94 -15.50 6.92
C ARG A 185 6.93 -15.67 5.79
N TYR A 186 7.38 -16.13 4.63
CA TYR A 186 6.52 -16.46 3.49
C TYR A 186 5.43 -17.45 3.92
N TRP A 187 5.81 -18.56 4.56
CA TRP A 187 4.83 -19.57 4.94
C TRP A 187 3.87 -19.12 6.05
N SER A 188 4.31 -18.26 6.97
CA SER A 188 3.42 -17.65 7.96
C SER A 188 2.31 -16.80 7.33
N ARG A 189 2.61 -16.11 6.22
CA ARG A 189 1.58 -15.39 5.44
C ARG A 189 0.59 -16.34 4.76
N VAL A 190 1.07 -17.50 4.30
CA VAL A 190 0.21 -18.57 3.76
C VAL A 190 -0.71 -19.14 4.83
N GLU A 191 -0.18 -19.51 5.99
CA GLU A 191 -0.94 -20.10 7.09
C GLU A 191 -1.98 -19.14 7.68
N SER A 192 -1.68 -17.84 7.71
CA SER A 192 -2.63 -16.82 8.15
C SER A 192 -3.71 -16.46 7.12
N GLY A 193 -3.59 -16.95 5.88
CA GLY A 193 -4.49 -16.62 4.77
C GLY A 193 -4.34 -15.20 4.23
N ALA A 194 -3.24 -14.52 4.58
CA ALA A 194 -2.84 -13.23 4.03
C ALA A 194 -2.22 -13.38 2.63
N LEU A 195 -1.67 -14.56 2.34
CA LEU A 195 -1.14 -14.94 1.04
C LEU A 195 -1.77 -16.25 0.58
N LEU A 196 -2.26 -16.31 -0.65
CA LEU A 196 -2.72 -17.53 -1.30
C LEU A 196 -1.87 -17.79 -2.54
N PRO A 197 -0.87 -18.66 -2.46
CA PRO A 197 0.01 -18.95 -3.58
C PRO A 197 -0.44 -20.14 -4.42
N VAL A 198 -0.05 -20.13 -5.69
CA VAL A 198 -0.12 -21.26 -6.63
C VAL A 198 1.26 -21.42 -7.27
N VAL A 199 1.68 -22.67 -7.45
CA VAL A 199 2.95 -23.00 -8.12
C VAL A 199 2.72 -23.84 -9.37
N ALA A 200 3.68 -23.76 -10.30
CA ALA A 200 3.81 -24.70 -11.40
C ALA A 200 5.03 -25.60 -11.15
N ARG A 201 4.90 -26.90 -11.46
CA ARG A 201 5.99 -27.87 -11.32
C ARG A 201 6.24 -28.62 -12.61
N ASP A 202 7.49 -28.94 -12.87
CA ASP A 202 7.82 -29.87 -13.94
C ASP A 202 7.63 -31.34 -13.52
N GLU A 203 7.96 -32.25 -14.43
CA GLU A 203 7.86 -33.70 -14.26
C GLU A 203 8.71 -34.26 -13.10
N THR A 204 9.72 -33.52 -12.65
CA THR A 204 10.57 -33.89 -11.50
C THR A 204 9.99 -33.40 -10.17
N GLY A 205 8.94 -32.57 -10.22
CA GLY A 205 8.31 -31.95 -9.06
C GLY A 205 8.95 -30.62 -8.63
N GLU A 206 9.97 -30.14 -9.34
CA GLU A 206 10.64 -28.87 -9.06
C GLU A 206 9.71 -27.70 -9.36
N VAL A 207 9.71 -26.69 -8.49
CA VAL A 207 8.92 -25.46 -8.71
C VAL A 207 9.59 -24.63 -9.81
N ILE A 208 8.85 -24.38 -10.88
CA ILE A 208 9.31 -23.65 -12.07
C ILE A 208 8.55 -22.33 -12.30
N GLY A 209 7.55 -22.06 -11.46
CA GLY A 209 6.78 -20.83 -11.50
C GLY A 209 5.90 -20.66 -10.26
N HIS A 210 5.52 -19.41 -10.01
CA HIS A 210 4.71 -19.00 -8.87
C HIS A 210 3.86 -17.77 -9.20
N VAL A 211 2.68 -17.67 -8.59
CA VAL A 211 1.85 -16.47 -8.52
C VAL A 211 1.01 -16.53 -7.25
N ALA A 212 0.71 -15.38 -6.63
CA ALA A 212 -0.07 -15.35 -5.40
C ALA A 212 -1.15 -14.26 -5.40
N LEU A 213 -2.17 -14.47 -4.55
CA LEU A 213 -3.03 -13.41 -4.07
C LEU A 213 -2.55 -12.94 -2.70
N GLU A 214 -2.36 -11.64 -2.55
CA GLU A 214 -2.15 -10.97 -1.28
C GLU A 214 -3.42 -10.23 -0.85
N ARG A 215 -3.76 -10.29 0.43
CA ARG A 215 -4.84 -9.50 1.00
C ARG A 215 -4.61 -9.17 2.46
N GLU A 216 -5.25 -8.09 2.90
CA GLU A 216 -5.36 -7.81 4.31
C GLU A 216 -6.34 -8.78 4.98
N ASN A 217 -6.15 -8.99 6.29
CA ASN A 217 -7.04 -9.85 7.06
C ASN A 217 -8.46 -9.26 7.07
N GLY A 218 -9.42 -10.01 6.53
CA GLY A 218 -10.82 -9.59 6.43
C GLY A 218 -11.15 -8.82 5.16
N ALA A 219 -10.17 -8.52 4.30
CA ALA A 219 -10.45 -7.91 2.99
C ALA A 219 -11.24 -8.88 2.10
N VAL A 220 -12.23 -8.32 1.39
CA VAL A 220 -13.13 -9.04 0.46
C VAL A 220 -12.58 -9.10 -0.96
N ILE A 221 -11.50 -8.37 -1.24
CA ILE A 221 -10.75 -8.43 -2.50
C ILE A 221 -9.29 -8.78 -2.20
N ALA A 222 -8.57 -9.27 -3.20
CA ALA A 222 -7.15 -9.59 -3.09
C ALA A 222 -6.35 -9.08 -4.29
N GLU A 223 -5.12 -8.62 -4.04
CA GLU A 223 -4.16 -8.25 -5.08
C GLU A 223 -3.52 -9.52 -5.65
N ARG A 224 -3.54 -9.67 -6.97
CA ARG A 224 -2.73 -10.66 -7.66
C ARG A 224 -1.36 -10.07 -7.97
N GLY A 225 -0.35 -10.60 -7.28
CA GLY A 225 1.04 -10.16 -7.38
C GLY A 225 2.00 -11.35 -7.37
N GLU A 226 3.26 -11.05 -7.07
CA GLU A 226 4.30 -12.07 -6.86
C GLU A 226 4.37 -13.12 -7.98
N ALA A 227 4.38 -12.68 -9.24
CA ALA A 227 4.40 -13.56 -10.39
C ALA A 227 5.83 -13.83 -10.89
N VAL A 228 6.18 -15.10 -11.07
CA VAL A 228 7.46 -15.54 -11.66
C VAL A 228 7.29 -16.82 -12.45
N VAL A 229 7.99 -16.92 -13.58
CA VAL A 229 8.16 -18.16 -14.37
C VAL A 229 9.61 -18.19 -14.84
N LEU A 230 10.29 -19.31 -14.59
CA LEU A 230 11.68 -19.51 -15.02
C LEU A 230 11.80 -19.34 -16.54
N ASP A 231 12.90 -18.72 -16.98
CA ASP A 231 13.10 -18.32 -18.39
C ASP A 231 12.94 -19.49 -19.37
N SER A 232 13.49 -20.65 -19.01
CA SER A 232 13.47 -21.88 -19.81
C SER A 232 12.06 -22.50 -19.97
N TYR A 233 11.08 -22.05 -19.19
CA TYR A 233 9.68 -22.49 -19.23
C TYR A 233 8.71 -21.40 -19.72
N ARG A 234 9.20 -20.24 -20.15
CA ARG A 234 8.38 -19.18 -20.76
C ARG A 234 7.80 -19.63 -22.10
N GLY A 235 6.74 -18.95 -22.55
CA GLY A 235 6.01 -19.31 -23.78
C GLY A 235 5.07 -20.51 -23.67
N ARG A 236 5.02 -21.18 -22.50
CA ARG A 236 4.13 -22.33 -22.22
C ARG A 236 2.83 -21.96 -21.52
N HIS A 237 2.44 -20.68 -21.53
CA HIS A 237 1.21 -20.17 -20.89
C HIS A 237 1.06 -20.49 -19.39
N LEU A 238 2.17 -20.73 -18.68
CA LEU A 238 2.12 -21.16 -17.27
C LEU A 238 1.53 -20.11 -16.33
N LEU A 239 1.85 -18.83 -16.53
CA LEU A 239 1.29 -17.76 -15.71
C LEU A 239 -0.25 -17.68 -15.86
N GLU A 240 -0.77 -17.90 -17.07
CA GLU A 240 -2.21 -17.90 -17.34
C GLU A 240 -2.89 -19.08 -16.66
N ARG A 241 -2.33 -20.29 -16.79
CA ARG A 241 -2.84 -21.50 -16.14
C ARG A 241 -2.81 -21.39 -14.61
N MET A 242 -1.73 -20.85 -14.04
CA MET A 242 -1.64 -20.59 -12.60
C MET A 242 -2.63 -19.51 -12.15
N THR A 243 -2.80 -18.44 -12.95
CA THR A 243 -3.81 -17.40 -12.70
C THR A 243 -5.21 -17.99 -12.68
N GLU A 244 -5.56 -18.88 -13.60
CA GLU A 244 -6.87 -19.55 -13.61
C GLU A 244 -7.06 -20.40 -12.35
N ARG A 245 -6.08 -21.22 -11.98
CA ARG A 245 -6.13 -21.98 -10.72
C ARG A 245 -6.31 -21.07 -9.51
N LEU A 246 -5.57 -19.97 -9.44
CA LEU A 246 -5.64 -18.99 -8.37
C LEU A 246 -7.05 -18.36 -8.27
N SER A 247 -7.69 -18.11 -9.42
CA SER A 247 -9.09 -17.65 -9.51
C SER A 247 -10.07 -18.60 -8.84
N GLN A 248 -9.87 -19.90 -9.02
CA GLN A 248 -10.72 -20.94 -8.46
C GLN A 248 -10.58 -21.01 -6.94
N GLU A 249 -9.35 -20.90 -6.44
CA GLU A 249 -9.09 -20.85 -4.99
C GLU A 249 -9.65 -19.57 -4.36
N ALA A 250 -9.55 -18.43 -5.06
CA ALA A 250 -10.14 -17.16 -4.64
C ALA A 250 -11.67 -17.25 -4.45
N ARG A 251 -12.35 -17.94 -5.38
CA ARG A 251 -13.81 -18.21 -5.28
C ARG A 251 -14.15 -19.07 -4.07
N LYS A 252 -13.35 -20.11 -3.77
CA LYS A 252 -13.56 -20.96 -2.58
C LYS A 252 -13.41 -20.19 -1.28
N LEU A 253 -12.56 -19.17 -1.25
CA LEU A 253 -12.39 -18.27 -0.10
C LEU A 253 -13.51 -17.22 0.03
N GLY A 254 -14.47 -17.19 -0.90
CA GLY A 254 -15.57 -16.22 -0.87
C GLY A 254 -15.14 -14.78 -1.18
N LEU A 255 -14.01 -14.58 -1.87
CA LEU A 255 -13.59 -13.25 -2.31
C LEU A 255 -14.57 -12.69 -3.34
N THR A 256 -14.87 -11.40 -3.22
CA THR A 256 -15.70 -10.65 -4.17
C THR A 256 -14.99 -10.44 -5.51
N GLY A 257 -13.69 -10.19 -5.47
CA GLY A 257 -12.92 -9.84 -6.66
C GLY A 257 -11.41 -9.97 -6.48
N VAL A 258 -10.70 -9.90 -7.60
CA VAL A 258 -9.25 -9.87 -7.66
C VAL A 258 -8.84 -8.62 -8.43
N TYR A 259 -7.84 -7.90 -7.92
CA TYR A 259 -7.23 -6.77 -8.61
C TYR A 259 -5.75 -7.01 -8.87
N ALA A 260 -5.16 -6.28 -9.79
CA ALA A 260 -3.71 -6.25 -9.98
C ALA A 260 -3.24 -4.84 -10.30
N LEU A 261 -1.96 -4.59 -10.06
CA LEU A 261 -1.32 -3.29 -10.27
C LEU A 261 -0.19 -3.38 -11.30
N PRO A 262 -0.48 -3.65 -12.60
CA PRO A 262 0.57 -3.77 -13.60
C PRO A 262 1.23 -2.40 -13.84
N VAL A 263 2.55 -2.39 -13.95
CA VAL A 263 3.32 -1.18 -14.29
C VAL A 263 3.04 -0.71 -15.72
N THR A 264 3.31 0.57 -15.97
CA THR A 264 3.15 1.22 -17.28
C THR A 264 4.47 1.42 -18.04
N LEU A 265 5.56 0.81 -17.56
CA LEU A 265 6.87 0.82 -18.22
C LEU A 265 7.00 -0.27 -19.29
N HIS A 266 6.09 -1.24 -19.29
CA HIS A 266 5.99 -2.32 -20.28
C HIS A 266 4.57 -2.89 -20.28
N THR A 267 4.18 -3.61 -21.34
CA THR A 267 2.83 -4.21 -21.45
C THR A 267 2.73 -5.68 -21.01
N PHE A 268 3.79 -6.31 -20.50
CA PHE A 268 3.81 -7.76 -20.26
C PHE A 268 2.73 -8.24 -19.29
N SER A 269 2.67 -7.67 -18.09
CA SER A 269 1.64 -8.00 -17.09
C SER A 269 0.23 -7.55 -17.53
N GLN A 270 0.13 -6.41 -18.23
CA GLN A 270 -1.14 -5.90 -18.76
C GLN A 270 -1.80 -6.89 -19.74
N ARG A 271 -1.01 -7.60 -20.57
CA ARG A 271 -1.52 -8.65 -21.47
C ARG A 271 -2.09 -9.84 -20.70
N ASN A 272 -1.47 -10.21 -19.59
CA ASN A 272 -1.97 -11.29 -18.73
C ASN A 272 -3.28 -10.88 -18.03
N ASP A 273 -3.39 -9.62 -17.60
CA ASP A 273 -4.61 -9.07 -17.01
C ASP A 273 -5.78 -9.10 -18.00
N GLU A 274 -5.54 -8.64 -19.22
CA GLU A 274 -6.55 -8.66 -20.29
C GLU A 274 -7.04 -10.08 -20.57
N ARG A 275 -6.12 -11.04 -20.71
CA ARG A 275 -6.47 -12.47 -20.91
C ARG A 275 -7.23 -13.06 -19.73
N ALA A 276 -6.95 -12.58 -18.51
CA ALA A 276 -7.64 -13.00 -17.29
C ALA A 276 -9.02 -12.34 -17.10
N GLY A 277 -9.46 -11.51 -18.06
CA GLY A 277 -10.72 -10.76 -17.99
C GLY A 277 -10.69 -9.66 -16.92
N MET A 278 -9.53 -9.04 -16.71
CA MET A 278 -9.33 -7.96 -15.74
C MET A 278 -9.13 -6.62 -16.47
N PRO A 279 -10.21 -5.95 -16.92
CA PRO A 279 -10.11 -4.65 -17.57
C PRO A 279 -9.49 -3.59 -16.65
N VAL A 280 -8.98 -2.51 -17.26
CA VAL A 280 -8.39 -1.38 -16.53
C VAL A 280 -9.49 -0.48 -15.99
N CYS A 281 -9.50 -0.25 -14.68
CA CYS A 281 -10.50 0.56 -13.97
C CYS A 281 -9.95 1.92 -13.52
N ALA A 282 -8.63 2.03 -13.32
CA ALA A 282 -7.96 3.26 -12.94
C ALA A 282 -6.50 3.30 -13.44
N ILE A 283 -5.92 4.51 -13.51
CA ILE A 283 -4.49 4.73 -13.76
C ILE A 283 -3.91 5.54 -12.62
N LEU A 284 -3.08 4.89 -11.81
CA LEU A 284 -2.43 5.47 -10.63
C LEU A 284 -1.13 6.15 -11.05
N LEU A 285 -1.18 7.46 -11.34
CA LEU A 285 -0.01 8.20 -11.80
C LEU A 285 0.99 8.42 -10.66
N GLY A 286 2.29 8.24 -10.94
CA GLY A 286 3.36 8.54 -9.97
C GLY A 286 3.32 7.71 -8.69
N LYS A 287 2.73 6.52 -8.74
CA LYS A 287 2.55 5.58 -7.62
C LYS A 287 3.85 5.18 -6.93
N ALA A 288 4.96 5.08 -7.67
CA ALA A 288 6.26 4.72 -7.11
C ALA A 288 7.37 5.68 -7.59
N PRO A 289 8.46 5.86 -6.82
CA PRO A 289 9.66 6.54 -7.30
C PRO A 289 10.15 5.91 -8.60
N GLU A 290 10.80 6.70 -9.45
CA GLU A 290 11.44 6.15 -10.64
C GLU A 290 12.42 5.03 -10.28
N ALA A 291 13.24 5.23 -9.24
CA ALA A 291 14.21 4.25 -8.77
C ALA A 291 13.60 2.93 -8.22
N ALA A 292 12.27 2.81 -8.13
CA ALA A 292 11.59 1.59 -7.69
C ALA A 292 11.57 0.52 -8.81
N HIS A 293 12.75 0.13 -9.28
CA HIS A 293 12.95 -1.02 -10.17
C HIS A 293 13.87 -2.03 -9.49
N PRO A 294 13.83 -3.32 -9.85
CA PRO A 294 14.83 -4.29 -9.41
C PRO A 294 16.23 -3.81 -9.82
N LYS A 295 17.12 -3.54 -8.86
CA LYS A 295 18.52 -3.17 -9.13
C LYS A 295 19.19 -4.31 -9.91
N GLY A 296 19.71 -4.01 -11.10
CA GLY A 296 20.41 -4.96 -11.98
C GLY A 296 19.65 -5.33 -13.27
N ALA A 297 18.37 -4.98 -13.39
CA ALA A 297 17.65 -5.10 -14.66
C ALA A 297 17.82 -3.82 -15.49
N PRO A 298 18.19 -3.88 -16.78
CA PRO A 298 18.12 -2.73 -17.67
C PRO A 298 16.64 -2.35 -17.84
N SER A 299 16.16 -1.44 -17.00
CA SER A 299 14.81 -0.89 -17.10
C SER A 299 14.92 0.49 -17.74
N PRO A 300 14.21 0.77 -18.84
CA PRO A 300 14.17 2.11 -19.40
C PRO A 300 13.58 3.07 -18.37
N THR A 301 14.37 4.05 -17.94
CA THR A 301 13.93 5.14 -17.07
C THR A 301 13.09 6.11 -17.89
N ALA A 302 11.90 6.47 -17.39
CA ALA A 302 11.00 7.41 -18.06
C ALA A 302 11.33 8.89 -17.76
N GLY A 303 12.32 9.14 -16.90
CA GLY A 303 12.62 10.43 -16.28
C GLY A 303 11.52 10.93 -15.35
N GLN A 304 10.69 10.02 -14.82
CA GLN A 304 9.53 10.36 -13.99
C GLN A 304 9.15 9.22 -13.05
N ARG A 305 8.38 9.56 -12.00
CA ARG A 305 7.76 8.58 -11.12
C ARG A 305 6.94 7.56 -11.91
N GLN A 306 6.97 6.31 -11.49
CA GLN A 306 6.30 5.21 -12.19
C GLN A 306 4.79 5.22 -11.94
N SER A 307 4.03 4.95 -13.00
CA SER A 307 2.58 4.81 -12.94
C SER A 307 2.15 3.37 -13.09
N TYR A 308 1.04 3.03 -12.47
CA TYR A 308 0.50 1.67 -12.40
C TYR A 308 -0.94 1.73 -12.91
N LEU A 309 -1.42 0.68 -13.56
CA LEU A 309 -2.85 0.51 -13.79
C LEU A 309 -3.47 -0.14 -12.56
N LEU A 310 -4.77 0.03 -12.38
CA LEU A 310 -5.59 -0.84 -11.55
C LEU A 310 -6.44 -1.68 -12.48
N THR A 311 -6.22 -2.98 -12.50
CA THR A 311 -7.06 -3.95 -13.21
C THR A 311 -7.89 -4.72 -12.20
N PHE A 312 -9.12 -5.08 -12.55
CA PHE A 312 -10.03 -5.75 -11.62
C PHE A 312 -10.95 -6.72 -12.34
N ARG A 313 -11.33 -7.81 -11.66
CA ARG A 313 -12.50 -8.60 -12.04
C ARG A 313 -13.27 -9.06 -10.81
N PHE A 314 -14.59 -9.14 -10.95
CA PHE A 314 -15.43 -9.84 -9.99
C PHE A 314 -15.28 -11.36 -10.15
N LEU A 315 -15.35 -12.09 -9.04
CA LEU A 315 -15.26 -13.55 -9.03
C LEU A 315 -16.63 -14.25 -9.13
N ALA A 316 -17.69 -13.49 -8.89
CA ALA A 316 -19.09 -13.84 -9.07
C ALA A 316 -19.81 -12.70 -9.82
N GLU A 317 -21.05 -12.93 -10.23
CA GLU A 317 -21.86 -11.89 -10.89
C GLU A 317 -22.01 -10.66 -9.96
N PRO A 318 -21.57 -9.47 -10.38
CA PRO A 318 -21.61 -8.29 -9.53
C PRO A 318 -23.05 -7.77 -9.40
N PRO A 319 -23.46 -7.27 -8.22
CA PRO A 319 -24.75 -6.61 -8.07
C PRO A 319 -24.81 -5.34 -8.92
N LYS A 320 -26.03 -4.89 -9.23
CA LYS A 320 -26.24 -3.57 -9.84
C LYS A 320 -25.64 -2.46 -8.97
N ARG A 321 -25.17 -1.38 -9.60
CA ARG A 321 -24.57 -0.23 -8.92
C ARG A 321 -25.34 1.05 -9.21
N ALA A 322 -25.47 1.88 -8.19
CA ALA A 322 -25.97 3.24 -8.30
C ALA A 322 -24.85 4.19 -7.85
N PHE A 323 -24.65 5.29 -8.56
CA PHE A 323 -23.58 6.23 -8.21
C PHE A 323 -23.97 7.69 -8.42
N HIS A 324 -23.44 8.57 -7.57
CA HIS A 324 -23.72 10.02 -7.56
C HIS A 324 -22.55 10.82 -8.16
N ALA A 325 -22.03 10.43 -9.32
CA ALA A 325 -20.88 11.13 -9.90
C ALA A 325 -21.28 12.47 -10.57
N PRO A 326 -20.37 13.47 -10.57
CA PRO A 326 -20.50 14.67 -11.37
C PRO A 326 -20.76 14.35 -12.84
N GLN A 327 -21.48 15.23 -13.53
CA GLN A 327 -21.84 15.04 -14.94
C GLN A 327 -20.63 14.72 -15.83
N ALA A 328 -19.51 15.42 -15.61
CA ALA A 328 -18.27 15.24 -16.37
C ALA A 328 -17.70 13.81 -16.30
N TYR A 329 -17.98 13.06 -15.24
CA TYR A 329 -17.39 11.72 -15.03
C TYR A 329 -18.37 10.58 -15.33
N ARG A 330 -19.64 10.87 -15.65
CA ARG A 330 -20.68 9.83 -15.81
C ARG A 330 -20.36 8.87 -16.95
N GLU A 331 -20.02 9.38 -18.13
CA GLU A 331 -19.78 8.56 -19.31
C GLU A 331 -18.55 7.65 -19.12
N ILE A 332 -17.45 8.20 -18.61
CA ILE A 332 -16.24 7.40 -18.35
C ILE A 332 -16.48 6.34 -17.27
N MET A 333 -17.24 6.66 -16.22
CA MET A 333 -17.58 5.68 -15.18
C MET A 333 -18.51 4.58 -15.70
N LEU A 334 -19.50 4.92 -16.53
CA LEU A 334 -20.35 3.92 -17.18
C LEU A 334 -19.53 2.99 -18.07
N GLY A 335 -18.59 3.51 -18.86
CA GLY A 335 -17.70 2.68 -19.67
C GLY A 335 -16.79 1.76 -18.85
N ILE A 336 -16.32 2.22 -17.67
CA ILE A 336 -15.56 1.37 -16.73
C ILE A 336 -16.47 0.25 -16.19
N TYR A 337 -17.68 0.59 -15.71
CA TYR A 337 -18.62 -0.41 -15.19
C TYR A 337 -19.08 -1.43 -16.24
N GLU A 338 -19.34 -0.98 -17.46
CA GLU A 338 -19.68 -1.86 -18.58
C GLU A 338 -18.57 -2.89 -18.83
N SER A 339 -17.31 -2.45 -18.83
CA SER A 339 -16.18 -3.37 -19.01
C SER A 339 -16.02 -4.38 -17.87
N LEU A 340 -16.46 -4.02 -16.67
CA LEU A 340 -16.49 -4.90 -15.50
C LEU A 340 -17.70 -5.85 -15.48
N GLY A 341 -18.60 -5.75 -16.47
CA GLY A 341 -19.85 -6.52 -16.50
C GLY A 341 -20.86 -6.06 -15.44
N VAL A 342 -20.76 -4.81 -14.97
CA VAL A 342 -21.62 -4.25 -13.93
C VAL A 342 -22.70 -3.38 -14.55
N ALA A 343 -23.96 -3.72 -14.31
CA ALA A 343 -25.08 -2.84 -14.63
C ALA A 343 -25.11 -1.66 -13.64
N ALA A 344 -24.66 -0.48 -14.10
CA ALA A 344 -24.58 0.74 -13.30
C ALA A 344 -25.54 1.82 -13.79
N SER A 345 -26.14 2.57 -12.87
CA SER A 345 -27.02 3.69 -13.17
C SER A 345 -26.59 4.97 -12.44
N PRO A 346 -26.45 6.12 -13.14
CA PRO A 346 -26.20 7.38 -12.48
C PRO A 346 -27.44 7.84 -11.71
N CYS A 347 -27.23 8.35 -10.51
CA CYS A 347 -28.26 9.01 -9.72
C CYS A 347 -28.23 10.53 -9.93
N PRO A 348 -29.34 11.24 -9.64
CA PRO A 348 -29.33 12.69 -9.56
C PRO A 348 -28.25 13.19 -8.59
N PRO A 349 -27.65 14.38 -8.85
CA PRO A 349 -26.69 14.97 -7.94
C PRO A 349 -27.36 15.19 -6.58
N GLY A 350 -26.68 14.75 -5.52
CA GLY A 350 -27.11 14.93 -4.14
C GLY A 350 -26.33 16.04 -3.44
N SER A 351 -26.57 16.18 -2.15
CA SER A 351 -25.77 17.02 -1.26
C SER A 351 -25.33 16.18 -0.05
N PRO A 352 -24.22 16.55 0.61
CA PRO A 352 -23.82 15.94 1.87
C PRO A 352 -24.99 15.94 2.87
N ARG A 353 -25.21 14.81 3.54
CA ARG A 353 -26.24 14.68 4.58
C ARG A 353 -25.69 14.95 5.97
N ALA A 354 -24.39 14.74 6.15
CA ALA A 354 -23.70 14.95 7.41
C ALA A 354 -23.23 16.41 7.55
N GLY A 355 -23.20 16.91 8.80
CA GLY A 355 -22.63 18.22 9.08
C GLY A 355 -21.10 18.23 8.96
N ALA A 356 -20.44 17.19 9.46
CA ALA A 356 -18.99 17.05 9.51
C ALA A 356 -18.51 15.83 8.72
N SER A 357 -17.34 15.96 8.11
CA SER A 357 -16.67 14.91 7.33
C SER A 357 -15.83 14.03 8.24
N LYS A 358 -15.56 12.80 7.78
CA LYS A 358 -14.59 11.90 8.42
C LYS A 358 -13.61 11.40 7.39
N THR A 359 -12.32 11.62 7.64
CA THR A 359 -11.27 11.14 6.76
C THR A 359 -10.27 10.24 7.47
N ARG A 360 -9.63 9.40 6.66
CA ARG A 360 -8.47 8.62 7.04
C ARG A 360 -7.36 8.92 6.05
N ILE A 361 -6.17 9.22 6.56
CA ILE A 361 -4.98 9.42 5.73
C ILE A 361 -3.96 8.32 5.95
N SER A 362 -3.25 7.96 4.89
CA SER A 362 -2.08 7.07 4.96
C SER A 362 -1.04 7.46 3.93
N ILE A 363 0.22 7.10 4.16
CA ILE A 363 1.31 7.26 3.21
C ILE A 363 2.17 6.00 3.22
N ASP A 364 2.53 5.52 2.04
CA ASP A 364 3.48 4.41 1.93
C ASP A 364 4.94 4.89 1.88
N GLN A 365 5.87 3.95 2.06
CA GLN A 365 7.32 4.22 2.00
C GLN A 365 7.78 4.73 0.62
N ARG A 366 6.94 4.64 -0.41
CA ARG A 366 7.21 5.12 -1.76
C ARG A 366 6.80 6.58 -1.93
N GLY A 367 6.26 7.23 -0.90
CA GLY A 367 5.79 8.60 -0.94
C GLY A 367 4.47 8.74 -1.72
N TYR A 368 3.62 7.71 -1.68
CA TYR A 368 2.27 7.75 -2.22
C TYR A 368 1.25 7.88 -1.08
N GLY A 369 0.54 9.00 -1.04
CA GLY A 369 -0.49 9.29 -0.06
C GLY A 369 -1.86 8.77 -0.48
N LYS A 370 -2.71 8.45 0.49
CA LYS A 370 -4.14 8.20 0.33
C LYS A 370 -4.91 9.05 1.33
N ILE A 371 -6.02 9.62 0.87
CA ILE A 371 -7.05 10.30 1.66
C ILE A 371 -8.35 9.57 1.37
N GLU A 372 -8.90 8.91 2.37
CA GLU A 372 -10.14 8.15 2.27
C GLU A 372 -11.24 8.91 3.02
N PHE A 373 -12.32 9.26 2.33
CA PHE A 373 -13.51 9.82 2.96
C PHE A 373 -14.42 8.68 3.40
N GLU A 374 -14.49 8.48 4.73
CA GLU A 374 -15.43 7.55 5.35
C GLU A 374 -16.85 8.14 5.34
N GLU A 375 -16.97 9.46 5.48
CA GLU A 375 -18.23 10.21 5.45
C GLU A 375 -18.00 11.61 4.84
N VAL A 376 -18.80 12.00 3.84
CA VAL A 376 -18.74 13.33 3.24
C VAL A 376 -19.73 14.27 3.92
N GLY A 377 -19.20 15.29 4.61
CA GLY A 377 -19.97 16.34 5.28
C GLY A 377 -19.99 17.67 4.50
N LEU A 378 -20.63 18.70 5.09
CA LEU A 378 -20.67 20.05 4.52
C LEU A 378 -19.32 20.78 4.58
N ASP A 379 -18.45 20.37 5.50
CA ASP A 379 -17.10 20.88 5.71
C ASP A 379 -16.02 20.18 4.85
N ALA A 380 -16.42 19.30 3.94
CA ALA A 380 -15.51 18.40 3.21
C ALA A 380 -14.39 19.11 2.46
N GLY A 381 -14.60 20.36 2.03
CA GLY A 381 -13.55 21.16 1.40
C GLY A 381 -12.44 21.59 2.37
N VAL A 382 -12.80 21.95 3.62
CA VAL A 382 -11.83 22.31 4.67
C VAL A 382 -11.06 21.06 5.09
N GLU A 383 -11.78 19.97 5.33
CA GLU A 383 -11.21 18.69 5.71
C GLU A 383 -10.25 18.15 4.63
N LEU A 384 -10.63 18.20 3.35
CA LEU A 384 -9.75 17.77 2.26
C LEU A 384 -8.49 18.63 2.15
N ALA A 385 -8.61 19.96 2.32
CA ALA A 385 -7.46 20.85 2.27
C ALA A 385 -6.47 20.53 3.41
N GLN A 386 -6.96 20.29 4.62
CA GLN A 386 -6.14 19.88 5.75
C GLN A 386 -5.49 18.51 5.50
N ALA A 387 -6.28 17.50 5.12
CA ALA A 387 -5.78 16.16 4.83
C ALA A 387 -4.73 16.15 3.72
N LEU A 388 -4.90 16.98 2.67
CA LEU A 388 -3.89 17.15 1.62
C LEU A 388 -2.60 17.76 2.16
N GLN A 389 -2.68 18.80 3.01
CA GLN A 389 -1.51 19.39 3.64
C GLN A 389 -0.78 18.38 4.54
N ASP A 390 -1.52 17.56 5.28
CA ASP A 390 -0.96 16.56 6.19
C ASP A 390 -0.19 15.48 5.43
N VAL A 391 -0.80 14.82 4.44
CA VAL A 391 -0.10 13.80 3.63
C VAL A 391 1.08 14.42 2.87
N CYS A 392 0.94 15.69 2.46
CA CYS A 392 2.00 16.41 1.81
C CYS A 392 3.20 16.66 2.73
N SER A 393 2.94 17.02 3.98
CA SER A 393 3.96 17.27 5.01
C SER A 393 4.64 15.97 5.44
N LEU A 394 3.92 14.85 5.37
CA LEU A 394 4.46 13.50 5.58
C LEU A 394 5.30 12.96 4.41
N GLY A 395 5.44 13.73 3.31
CA GLY A 395 6.33 13.39 2.20
C GLY A 395 5.64 12.83 0.95
N ALA A 396 4.30 12.87 0.87
CA ALA A 396 3.59 12.39 -0.31
C ALA A 396 3.93 13.24 -1.54
N ARG A 397 4.36 12.58 -2.62
CA ARG A 397 4.65 13.19 -3.94
C ARG A 397 3.48 13.04 -4.91
N ALA A 398 2.67 12.01 -4.70
CA ALA A 398 1.39 11.79 -5.36
C ALA A 398 0.39 11.34 -4.28
N THR A 399 -0.84 11.84 -4.37
CA THR A 399 -1.88 11.60 -3.37
C THR A 399 -3.15 11.15 -4.06
N GLN A 400 -3.75 10.06 -3.60
CA GLN A 400 -5.05 9.61 -4.05
C GLN A 400 -6.14 10.04 -3.08
N LEU A 401 -7.29 10.45 -3.61
CA LEU A 401 -8.52 10.66 -2.87
C LEU A 401 -9.51 9.56 -3.23
N LEU A 402 -10.08 8.90 -2.23
CA LEU A 402 -11.07 7.84 -2.36
C LEU A 402 -12.38 8.29 -1.70
N ALA A 403 -13.47 8.26 -2.47
CA ALA A 403 -14.82 8.57 -1.97
C ALA A 403 -15.83 7.57 -2.53
N ARG A 404 -16.76 7.10 -1.69
CA ARG A 404 -17.77 6.09 -2.06
C ARG A 404 -18.63 6.58 -3.23
N VAL A 405 -18.79 5.76 -4.27
CA VAL A 405 -19.56 6.16 -5.46
C VAL A 405 -21.05 6.38 -5.14
N ALA A 406 -21.56 5.67 -4.13
CA ALA A 406 -22.95 5.68 -3.70
C ALA A 406 -23.26 6.83 -2.71
N ASP A 407 -22.28 7.62 -2.29
CA ASP A 407 -22.51 8.76 -1.39
C ASP A 407 -23.14 9.94 -2.16
N PRO A 408 -24.32 10.44 -1.76
CA PRO A 408 -24.94 11.61 -2.37
C PRO A 408 -24.08 12.88 -2.32
N GLY A 409 -23.13 12.97 -1.37
CA GLY A 409 -22.16 14.05 -1.23
C GLY A 409 -20.98 13.96 -2.21
N LEU A 410 -20.86 12.89 -3.00
CA LEU A 410 -19.77 12.71 -3.96
C LEU A 410 -19.57 13.91 -4.91
N PRO A 411 -20.61 14.54 -5.49
CA PRO A 411 -20.42 15.72 -6.34
C PRO A 411 -19.74 16.88 -5.61
N HIS A 412 -20.09 17.07 -4.34
CA HIS A 412 -19.56 18.15 -3.51
C HIS A 412 -18.06 17.97 -3.25
N ILE A 413 -17.64 16.79 -2.80
CA ILE A 413 -16.22 16.53 -2.55
C ILE A 413 -15.40 16.56 -3.85
N VAL A 414 -15.95 16.11 -4.98
CA VAL A 414 -15.24 16.22 -6.27
C VAL A 414 -15.03 17.69 -6.66
N GLU A 415 -16.04 18.54 -6.51
CA GLU A 415 -15.91 19.98 -6.78
C GLU A 415 -14.79 20.60 -5.93
N LYS A 416 -14.77 20.32 -4.61
CA LYS A 416 -13.73 20.82 -3.71
C LYS A 416 -12.35 20.27 -4.05
N ALA A 417 -12.26 18.98 -4.38
CA ALA A 417 -11.03 18.33 -4.77
C ALA A 417 -10.44 18.94 -6.05
N ARG A 418 -11.28 19.20 -7.06
CA ARG A 418 -10.83 19.87 -8.30
C ARG A 418 -10.27 21.26 -8.02
N GLY A 419 -10.89 22.02 -7.11
CA GLY A 419 -10.37 23.32 -6.66
C GLY A 419 -9.00 23.24 -5.97
N LEU A 420 -8.64 22.08 -5.42
CA LEU A 420 -7.32 21.81 -4.83
C LEU A 420 -6.33 21.16 -5.83
N GLY A 421 -6.71 21.07 -7.09
CA GLY A 421 -5.88 20.50 -8.16
C GLY A 421 -5.95 18.97 -8.27
N PHE A 422 -6.92 18.31 -7.63
CA PHE A 422 -7.20 16.90 -7.91
C PHE A 422 -7.86 16.73 -9.29
N PHE A 423 -7.66 15.56 -9.88
CA PHE A 423 -8.22 15.15 -11.17
C PHE A 423 -8.63 13.68 -11.13
N PHE A 424 -9.49 13.28 -12.07
CA PHE A 424 -9.97 11.91 -12.20
C PHE A 424 -8.82 10.91 -12.38
N CYS A 425 -8.94 9.75 -11.73
CA CYS A 425 -7.95 8.66 -11.79
C CYS A 425 -8.61 7.31 -12.14
N GLY A 426 -9.90 7.12 -11.80
CA GLY A 426 -10.66 5.93 -12.16
C GLY A 426 -11.70 5.52 -11.11
N VAL A 427 -12.12 4.27 -11.17
CA VAL A 427 -13.01 3.64 -10.18
C VAL A 427 -12.27 2.47 -9.53
N GLY A 428 -12.36 2.37 -8.20
CA GLY A 428 -11.85 1.25 -7.43
C GLY A 428 -13.01 0.35 -6.99
N PRO A 429 -13.25 -0.80 -7.64
CA PRO A 429 -14.36 -1.68 -7.27
C PRO A 429 -14.09 -2.41 -5.96
N ALA A 430 -15.07 -2.42 -5.06
CA ALA A 430 -15.02 -3.11 -3.76
C ALA A 430 -13.80 -2.79 -2.87
N VAL A 431 -13.18 -1.61 -3.04
CA VAL A 431 -11.93 -1.23 -2.36
C VAL A 431 -12.17 -0.84 -0.90
N LEU A 432 -13.28 -0.18 -0.60
CA LEU A 432 -13.57 0.34 0.74
C LEU A 432 -14.70 -0.49 1.38
N ASP A 433 -14.34 -1.44 2.23
CA ASP A 433 -15.29 -2.37 2.88
C ASP A 433 -16.23 -3.10 1.92
N GLY A 434 -15.75 -3.39 0.70
CA GLY A 434 -16.55 -4.03 -0.34
C GLY A 434 -17.42 -3.07 -1.17
N GLU A 435 -17.35 -1.76 -0.90
CA GLU A 435 -17.98 -0.73 -1.73
C GLU A 435 -17.03 -0.15 -2.78
N ASP A 436 -17.62 0.31 -3.88
CA ASP A 436 -16.90 0.94 -4.96
C ASP A 436 -16.59 2.40 -4.61
N VAL A 437 -15.41 2.87 -5.02
CA VAL A 437 -14.96 4.25 -4.81
C VAL A 437 -14.64 4.95 -6.12
N LEU A 438 -14.97 6.22 -6.21
CA LEU A 438 -14.37 7.12 -7.19
C LEU A 438 -12.97 7.49 -6.69
N MET A 439 -11.99 7.39 -7.58
CA MET A 439 -10.62 7.75 -7.30
C MET A 439 -10.26 9.06 -8.01
N LEU A 440 -9.86 10.06 -7.24
CA LEU A 440 -9.17 11.24 -7.75
C LEU A 440 -7.71 11.21 -7.33
N GLN A 441 -6.87 12.01 -7.98
CA GLN A 441 -5.46 12.08 -7.66
C GLN A 441 -4.95 13.51 -7.69
N TYR A 442 -3.94 13.81 -6.89
CA TYR A 442 -3.16 15.02 -6.88
C TYR A 442 -1.69 14.65 -7.09
N LEU A 443 -0.98 15.39 -7.94
CA LEU A 443 0.45 15.17 -8.20
C LEU A 443 1.21 16.44 -7.83
N ARG A 444 2.22 16.30 -6.97
CA ARG A 444 3.16 17.39 -6.68
C ARG A 444 4.20 17.54 -7.79
N ASP A 445 4.58 16.41 -8.38
CA ASP A 445 5.58 16.35 -9.43
C ASP A 445 4.95 16.35 -10.83
N PRO A 446 5.60 16.98 -11.82
CA PRO A 446 5.19 16.84 -13.21
C PRO A 446 5.28 15.37 -13.64
N LEU A 447 4.35 14.96 -14.49
CA LEU A 447 4.30 13.60 -15.00
C LEU A 447 3.67 13.64 -16.39
N ASP A 448 4.35 13.04 -17.36
CA ASP A 448 3.90 12.96 -18.74
C ASP A 448 3.13 11.65 -18.97
N VAL A 449 1.84 11.79 -19.28
CA VAL A 449 0.93 10.66 -19.56
C VAL A 449 1.26 10.01 -20.91
N GLY A 450 1.89 10.74 -21.84
CA GLY A 450 2.33 10.21 -23.13
C GLY A 450 3.45 9.18 -23.03
N LYS A 451 4.17 9.14 -21.91
CA LYS A 451 5.23 8.15 -21.65
C LYS A 451 4.71 6.79 -21.14
N LEU A 452 3.42 6.66 -20.87
CA LEU A 452 2.83 5.42 -20.38
C LEU A 452 2.72 4.39 -21.52
N GLN A 453 3.26 3.19 -21.32
CA GLN A 453 3.02 2.06 -22.21
C GLN A 453 1.73 1.36 -21.81
N LEU A 454 0.72 1.47 -22.67
CA LEU A 454 -0.64 0.97 -22.43
C LEU A 454 -1.01 -0.07 -23.48
N PHE A 455 -1.48 -1.23 -23.03
CA PHE A 455 -1.77 -2.36 -23.91
C PHE A 455 -3.07 -2.19 -24.70
N THR A 456 -4.17 -1.83 -24.03
CA THR A 456 -5.51 -1.81 -24.63
C THR A 456 -5.94 -0.41 -25.04
N ASP A 457 -6.85 -0.32 -26.02
CA ASP A 457 -7.44 0.96 -26.42
C ASP A 457 -8.30 1.56 -25.31
N GLN A 458 -8.91 0.72 -24.47
CA GLN A 458 -9.63 1.19 -23.29
C GLN A 458 -8.70 1.93 -22.33
N ALA A 459 -7.53 1.36 -22.03
CA ALA A 459 -6.54 2.01 -21.17
C ALA A 459 -6.04 3.34 -21.77
N ARG A 460 -5.84 3.40 -23.09
CA ARG A 460 -5.45 4.64 -23.80
C ARG A 460 -6.54 5.71 -23.74
N ARG A 461 -7.81 5.34 -23.93
CA ARG A 461 -8.95 6.26 -23.79
C ARG A 461 -9.06 6.81 -22.37
N LEU A 462 -8.89 5.95 -21.35
CA LEU A 462 -8.87 6.37 -19.96
C LEU A 462 -7.70 7.33 -19.68
N ALA A 463 -6.50 7.04 -20.20
CA ALA A 463 -5.35 7.92 -20.06
C ALA A 463 -5.56 9.29 -20.72
N ALA A 464 -6.15 9.33 -21.91
CA ALA A 464 -6.52 10.57 -22.60
C ALA A 464 -7.51 11.39 -21.77
N PHE A 465 -8.58 10.75 -21.27
CA PHE A 465 -9.54 11.41 -20.39
C PHE A 465 -8.87 11.98 -19.13
N ILE A 466 -7.99 11.22 -18.49
CA ILE A 466 -7.23 11.66 -17.30
C ILE A 466 -6.34 12.86 -17.63
N ALA A 467 -5.69 12.88 -18.80
CA ALA A 467 -4.86 13.98 -19.25
C ALA A 467 -5.69 15.26 -19.50
N ASP A 468 -6.84 15.14 -20.16
CA ASP A 468 -7.75 16.26 -20.42
C ASP A 468 -8.35 16.81 -19.12
N ASP A 469 -8.77 15.92 -18.22
CA ASP A 469 -9.31 16.30 -16.92
C ASP A 469 -8.27 17.03 -16.08
N ARG A 470 -7.02 16.55 -16.13
CA ARG A 470 -5.86 17.18 -15.51
C ARG A 470 -5.55 18.56 -16.11
N ALA A 471 -5.70 18.75 -17.41
CA ALA A 471 -5.47 20.04 -18.06
C ALA A 471 -6.60 21.05 -17.80
N SER A 472 -7.83 20.58 -17.61
CA SER A 472 -9.03 21.40 -17.39
C SER A 472 -9.21 21.94 -15.96
N ARG A 473 -8.20 21.81 -15.10
CA ARG A 473 -8.23 22.34 -13.72
C ARG A 473 -8.33 23.86 -13.81
N ALA A 474 -9.34 24.45 -13.17
CA ALA A 474 -9.38 25.91 -13.03
C ALA A 474 -8.13 26.37 -12.26
N PRO A 475 -7.45 27.44 -12.70
CA PRO A 475 -6.26 27.97 -12.03
C PRO A 475 -6.55 28.49 -10.62
#